data_AF-A0A9Q2NXR0-F1
#
_entry.id   AF-A0A9Q2NXR0-F1
#
_cell.length_a   1.000
_cell.length_b   1.000
_cell.length_c   1.000
_cell.angle_alpha   90.00
_cell.angle_beta   90.00
_cell.angle_gamma   90.00
#
_symmetry.space_group_name_H-M   'P 1'
#
loop_
_entity.id
_entity.type
_entity.pdbx_description
1 polymer ?
#
loop_
_entity_poly.entity_id
_entity_poly.type
_entity_poly.pdbx_seq_one_letter_code
_entity_poly.pdbx_strand_id
1 'polypeptide(L)'
;MNTNVRTFEVCLSTSSRVDPRALPFDEMACHQNAFVVPFRRGHRDGQNFHAGVFDACGEVLRDTEMRTLTRGTKATRSVRDAAVADAQSLPGTWLFCGLMSHQFGHVITRGLGRIWATERLPKSVNLLFASLLYSDKEHTFLRHLLRTLGIENDYAIVQAPTHVETLYTAPDLFSEAHEGLASPAYAEWIRSKLPKQARSRFGRKIYITRDRMTGTVGRHLCEDVLEDNLSNAGFDIVAPEKLGLEEQLEMYREADTVIAADGSALHVLPFTFRPDATCIILKRRSEIPPLITNHVRSFTQAKIVEIDVIKDVAWPLQRADNISLVTLDFEKLRENLIAQGVVGAKDPWRCPSPSEILASRNLGRPQSVGFVTDAERPQFLRQLRRKRQERKSMKDISEETTVPVLEGQAYIDVLGQLHEKLKPNWYLEVGTFTGKSLSLAKGNTIAVDPEFKLRHPAVNTVGKQMFFFQQPSDDFFADGFLKRNKISVDLAFLDGLHLFEFLLRDFIETEKVMSKKGVIALHDCCPTTEYMATREFHRGDWTGDVWKTLQILQLYRPDLKIDVTTAFPTGLVLIRNLNPRSTVLSKKYDALVKEFMDKELTDFDGGIAGFLKTLNLKDPSDVLKKM
;
A
#
# COMPACT_ATOMS: atom_id res chain seq x y z
N MET A 1 -9.93 -11.59 -32.70
CA MET A 1 -10.53 -12.94 -32.78
C MET A 1 -9.43 -13.97 -32.62
N ASN A 2 -9.29 -14.53 -31.42
CA ASN A 2 -8.64 -15.82 -31.19
C ASN A 2 -9.33 -16.40 -29.95
N THR A 3 -10.60 -16.78 -30.15
CA THR A 3 -11.54 -17.30 -29.14
C THR A 3 -11.30 -18.78 -28.90
N ASN A 4 -10.06 -19.17 -28.61
CA ASN A 4 -9.80 -20.50 -28.06
C ASN A 4 -9.83 -20.38 -26.54
N VAL A 5 -11.05 -20.51 -26.00
CA VAL A 5 -11.27 -20.95 -24.62
C VAL A 5 -10.48 -22.25 -24.50
N ARG A 6 -9.31 -22.21 -23.85
CA ARG A 6 -8.67 -23.42 -23.36
C ARG A 6 -9.58 -23.93 -22.24
N THR A 7 -10.57 -24.73 -22.63
CA THR A 7 -11.32 -25.59 -21.73
C THR A 7 -10.33 -26.39 -20.88
N PHE A 8 -10.74 -26.72 -19.66
CA PHE A 8 -9.99 -27.56 -18.70
C PHE A 8 -9.41 -28.87 -19.31
N GLU A 9 -9.82 -29.26 -20.51
CA GLU A 9 -9.32 -30.41 -21.28
C GLU A 9 -7.82 -30.34 -21.63
N VAL A 10 -7.20 -29.16 -21.79
CA VAL A 10 -5.77 -29.06 -22.19
C VAL A 10 -4.83 -28.86 -20.99
N CYS A 11 -5.35 -28.53 -19.81
CA CYS A 11 -4.55 -28.46 -18.58
C CYS A 11 -4.41 -29.83 -17.88
N LEU A 12 -4.84 -30.92 -18.55
CA LEU A 12 -4.69 -32.32 -18.13
C LEU A 12 -3.47 -33.00 -18.79
N SER A 13 -2.36 -32.28 -19.00
CA SER A 13 -1.09 -32.98 -19.32
C SER A 13 -0.55 -33.81 -18.14
N THR A 14 -1.21 -33.75 -16.98
CA THR A 14 -1.13 -34.75 -15.92
C THR A 14 -2.35 -35.67 -16.04
N SER A 15 -2.09 -36.93 -16.35
CA SER A 15 -3.02 -38.03 -16.58
C SER A 15 -4.02 -38.33 -15.44
N SER A 16 -5.00 -37.47 -15.16
CA SER A 16 -6.14 -37.80 -14.28
C SER A 16 -7.50 -37.56 -14.95
N ARG A 17 -8.40 -38.54 -14.78
CA ARG A 17 -9.78 -38.55 -15.28
C ARG A 17 -10.69 -37.87 -14.26
N VAL A 18 -10.59 -36.56 -14.10
CA VAL A 18 -11.40 -35.83 -13.11
C VAL A 18 -12.75 -35.46 -13.71
N ASP A 19 -13.85 -35.86 -13.06
CA ASP A 19 -15.17 -35.30 -13.36
C ASP A 19 -15.16 -33.82 -12.95
N PRO A 20 -15.32 -32.86 -13.88
CA PRO A 20 -15.30 -31.43 -13.56
C PRO A 20 -16.43 -30.99 -12.60
N ARG A 21 -17.40 -31.88 -12.31
CA ARG A 21 -18.54 -31.63 -11.42
C ARG A 21 -18.39 -32.22 -10.03
N ALA A 22 -17.30 -32.95 -9.73
CA ALA A 22 -17.04 -33.52 -8.42
C ALA A 22 -15.69 -33.05 -7.84
N LEU A 23 -15.62 -32.92 -6.52
CA LEU A 23 -14.34 -32.69 -5.83
C LEU A 23 -13.52 -33.99 -5.80
N PRO A 24 -12.23 -33.98 -6.21
CA PRO A 24 -11.42 -35.18 -6.43
C PRO A 24 -10.77 -35.70 -5.14
N PHE A 25 -11.58 -36.03 -4.14
CA PHE A 25 -11.08 -36.49 -2.83
C PHE A 25 -10.19 -37.75 -2.92
N ASP A 26 -10.39 -38.60 -3.93
CA ASP A 26 -9.62 -39.83 -4.12
C ASP A 26 -8.20 -39.59 -4.66
N GLU A 27 -7.89 -38.36 -5.07
CA GLU A 27 -6.55 -37.93 -5.52
C GLU A 27 -5.72 -37.31 -4.39
N MET A 28 -6.27 -37.21 -3.18
CA MET A 28 -5.52 -36.76 -2.01
C MET A 28 -4.49 -37.81 -1.58
N ALA A 29 -3.30 -37.36 -1.19
CA ALA A 29 -2.24 -38.24 -0.70
C ALA A 29 -1.66 -37.74 0.63
N CYS A 30 -1.11 -38.67 1.42
CA CYS A 30 -0.51 -38.39 2.72
C CYS A 30 0.95 -38.86 2.71
N HIS A 31 1.86 -38.00 3.12
CA HIS A 31 3.30 -38.21 3.07
C HIS A 31 3.92 -38.02 4.45
N GLN A 32 4.83 -38.91 4.83
CA GLN A 32 5.59 -38.81 6.07
C GLN A 32 6.94 -38.16 5.80
N ASN A 33 7.40 -37.30 6.70
CA ASN A 33 8.69 -36.60 6.62
C ASN A 33 8.91 -35.86 5.30
N ALA A 34 7.88 -35.16 4.83
CA ALA A 34 7.98 -34.33 3.63
C ALA A 34 8.93 -33.15 3.86
N PHE A 35 9.51 -32.61 2.78
CA PHE A 35 10.42 -31.48 2.84
C PHE A 35 9.94 -30.35 1.93
N VAL A 36 9.64 -29.19 2.52
CA VAL A 36 9.16 -28.01 1.80
C VAL A 36 10.28 -26.99 1.69
N VAL A 37 10.64 -26.63 0.46
CA VAL A 37 11.61 -25.57 0.17
C VAL A 37 10.85 -24.37 -0.40
N PRO A 38 10.66 -23.27 0.38
CA PRO A 38 9.99 -22.07 -0.11
C PRO A 38 10.90 -21.24 -1.02
N PHE A 39 10.39 -20.12 -1.55
CA PHE A 39 11.18 -19.23 -2.39
C PHE A 39 12.24 -18.51 -1.55
N ARG A 40 13.51 -18.58 -1.96
CA ARG A 40 14.64 -17.96 -1.25
C ARG A 40 15.34 -16.90 -2.11
N ARG A 41 15.84 -15.83 -1.47
CA ARG A 41 16.62 -14.79 -2.17
C ARG A 41 17.94 -15.39 -2.64
N GLY A 42 18.36 -15.07 -3.88
CA GLY A 42 19.63 -15.55 -4.43
C GLY A 42 19.61 -16.97 -5.02
N HIS A 43 18.58 -17.79 -4.74
CA HIS A 43 18.47 -19.17 -5.21
C HIS A 43 17.48 -19.30 -6.39
N ARG A 44 17.94 -18.99 -7.61
CA ARG A 44 17.10 -19.03 -8.81
C ARG A 44 17.91 -19.11 -10.11
N ASP A 45 17.30 -19.71 -11.13
CA ASP A 45 17.78 -19.73 -12.51
C ASP A 45 16.80 -18.91 -13.38
N GLY A 46 17.17 -17.68 -13.74
CA GLY A 46 16.30 -16.79 -14.50
C GLY A 46 15.00 -16.47 -13.77
N GLN A 47 13.86 -16.95 -14.29
CA GLN A 47 12.53 -16.79 -13.69
C GLN A 47 12.14 -17.93 -12.74
N ASN A 48 12.91 -19.03 -12.72
CA ASN A 48 12.60 -20.21 -11.91
C ASN A 48 13.36 -20.18 -10.59
N PHE A 49 12.63 -20.23 -9.48
CA PHE A 49 13.23 -20.31 -8.15
C PHE A 49 13.58 -21.74 -7.79
N HIS A 50 14.68 -21.92 -7.06
CA HIS A 50 15.04 -23.21 -6.47
C HIS A 50 14.15 -23.47 -5.25
N ALA A 51 12.96 -24.02 -5.51
CA ALA A 51 11.93 -24.29 -4.54
C ALA A 51 11.13 -25.52 -4.99
N GLY A 52 10.47 -26.19 -4.06
CA GLY A 52 9.73 -27.43 -4.32
C GLY A 52 9.25 -28.09 -3.04
N VAL A 53 8.42 -29.13 -3.20
CA VAL A 53 8.00 -29.98 -2.11
C VAL A 53 8.39 -31.41 -2.45
N PHE A 54 9.01 -32.10 -1.50
CA PHE A 54 9.66 -33.38 -1.73
C PHE A 54 9.22 -34.41 -0.70
N ASP A 55 9.21 -35.68 -1.07
CA ASP A 55 9.01 -36.79 -0.14
C ASP A 55 10.28 -37.09 0.66
N ALA A 56 10.21 -38.10 1.55
CA ALA A 56 11.35 -38.54 2.35
C ALA A 56 12.52 -39.09 1.52
N CYS A 57 12.25 -39.54 0.29
CA CYS A 57 13.26 -40.03 -0.67
C CYS A 57 13.88 -38.89 -1.49
N GLY A 58 13.37 -37.67 -1.36
CA GLY A 58 13.81 -36.49 -2.12
C GLY A 58 13.19 -36.37 -3.52
N GLU A 59 12.15 -37.14 -3.83
CA GLU A 59 11.38 -37.02 -5.07
C GLU A 59 10.32 -35.93 -4.94
N VAL A 60 10.00 -35.25 -6.05
CA VAL A 60 9.01 -34.15 -6.05
C VAL A 60 7.61 -34.72 -5.82
N LEU A 61 6.89 -34.17 -4.84
CA LEU A 61 5.52 -34.54 -4.58
C LEU A 61 4.57 -34.02 -5.68
N ARG A 62 3.52 -34.81 -5.97
CA ARG A 62 2.45 -34.39 -6.89
C ARG A 62 1.56 -33.34 -6.21
N ASP A 63 0.90 -32.54 -7.04
CA ASP A 63 -0.06 -31.52 -6.60
C ASP A 63 0.51 -30.47 -5.64
N THR A 64 1.83 -30.23 -5.69
CA THR A 64 2.52 -29.21 -4.91
C THR A 64 3.17 -28.14 -5.78
N GLU A 65 2.65 -27.91 -6.98
CA GLU A 65 3.18 -26.88 -7.88
C GLU A 65 3.13 -25.51 -7.20
N MET A 66 4.27 -24.82 -7.22
CA MET A 66 4.40 -23.45 -6.74
C MET A 66 4.68 -22.53 -7.92
N ARG A 67 3.64 -22.00 -8.54
CA ARG A 67 3.76 -21.16 -9.74
C ARG A 67 2.96 -19.87 -9.62
N THR A 68 3.50 -18.80 -10.18
CA THR A 68 2.78 -17.55 -10.47
C THR A 68 2.76 -17.32 -11.98
N LEU A 69 1.99 -16.35 -12.46
CA LEU A 69 1.95 -16.01 -13.89
C LEU A 69 3.33 -15.68 -14.51
N THR A 70 4.31 -15.31 -13.69
CA THR A 70 5.62 -14.81 -14.16
C THR A 70 6.81 -15.55 -13.55
N ARG A 71 6.58 -16.49 -12.64
CA ARG A 71 7.62 -17.20 -11.90
C ARG A 71 7.22 -18.64 -11.69
N GLY A 72 8.13 -19.56 -11.99
CA GLY A 72 7.98 -20.97 -11.69
C GLY A 72 8.97 -21.45 -10.64
N THR A 73 8.93 -22.76 -10.38
CA THR A 73 9.91 -23.45 -9.55
C THR A 73 10.72 -24.46 -10.35
N LYS A 74 12.00 -24.56 -10.01
CA LYS A 74 12.87 -25.68 -10.36
C LYS A 74 12.92 -26.61 -9.15
N ALA A 75 12.04 -27.60 -9.12
CA ALA A 75 12.01 -28.62 -8.09
C ALA A 75 12.82 -29.83 -8.54
N THR A 76 14.06 -29.96 -8.06
CA THR A 76 14.95 -31.10 -8.35
C THR A 76 15.56 -31.62 -7.06
N ARG A 77 16.01 -32.88 -7.05
CA ARG A 77 16.73 -33.46 -5.91
C ARG A 77 17.94 -32.60 -5.50
N SER A 78 18.68 -32.04 -6.46
CA SER A 78 19.78 -31.12 -6.16
C SER A 78 19.36 -29.83 -5.45
N VAL A 79 18.18 -29.28 -5.79
CA VAL A 79 17.61 -28.12 -5.08
C VAL A 79 17.23 -28.49 -3.66
N ARG A 80 16.64 -29.68 -3.47
CA ARG A 80 16.34 -30.24 -2.16
C ARG A 80 17.62 -30.37 -1.33
N ASP A 81 18.63 -31.07 -1.85
CA ASP A 81 19.87 -31.39 -1.13
C ASP A 81 20.62 -30.12 -0.71
N ALA A 82 20.67 -29.11 -1.59
CA ALA A 82 21.28 -27.81 -1.29
C ALA A 82 20.52 -27.01 -0.23
N ALA A 83 19.30 -27.40 0.14
CA ALA A 83 18.47 -26.69 1.13
C ALA A 83 18.44 -27.39 2.50
N VAL A 84 18.91 -28.64 2.60
CA VAL A 84 18.79 -29.46 3.83
C VAL A 84 19.53 -28.87 5.01
N ALA A 85 20.70 -28.25 4.77
CA ALA A 85 21.51 -27.69 5.85
C ALA A 85 20.79 -26.55 6.60
N ASP A 86 19.88 -25.85 5.93
CA ASP A 86 19.10 -24.74 6.49
C ASP A 86 17.73 -25.21 7.03
N ALA A 87 17.50 -26.51 7.10
CA ALA A 87 16.19 -27.09 7.37
C ALA A 87 15.75 -26.91 8.82
N GLN A 88 14.52 -26.47 9.00
CA GLN A 88 13.81 -26.47 10.27
C GLN A 88 12.87 -27.69 10.36
N SER A 89 12.35 -27.98 11.55
CA SER A 89 11.35 -29.03 11.75
C SER A 89 10.00 -28.42 12.11
N LEU A 90 8.94 -28.96 11.51
CA LEU A 90 7.56 -28.60 11.76
C LEU A 90 6.77 -29.87 12.14
N PRO A 91 6.51 -30.08 13.44
CA PRO A 91 5.77 -31.24 13.91
C PRO A 91 4.27 -31.14 13.56
N GLY A 92 3.59 -32.26 13.64
CA GLY A 92 2.15 -32.38 13.42
C GLY A 92 1.77 -32.64 11.96
N THR A 93 0.48 -32.44 11.68
CA THR A 93 -0.15 -32.85 10.42
C THR A 93 -0.66 -31.64 9.66
N TRP A 94 -0.28 -31.54 8.39
CA TRP A 94 -0.44 -30.33 7.59
C TRP A 94 -1.02 -30.63 6.21
N LEU A 95 -1.82 -29.74 5.64
CA LEU A 95 -2.23 -29.72 4.23
C LEU A 95 -1.41 -28.68 3.48
N PHE A 96 -0.76 -29.05 2.39
CA PHE A 96 -0.11 -28.08 1.52
C PHE A 96 -1.15 -27.25 0.75
N CYS A 97 -1.17 -25.93 0.96
CA CYS A 97 -2.17 -25.02 0.38
C CYS A 97 -1.63 -24.11 -0.74
N GLY A 98 -0.33 -24.14 -1.02
CA GLY A 98 0.29 -23.35 -2.10
C GLY A 98 1.08 -22.14 -1.60
N LEU A 99 1.10 -21.06 -2.38
CA LEU A 99 1.96 -19.90 -2.15
C LEU A 99 1.26 -18.79 -1.35
N MET A 100 2.02 -18.14 -0.47
CA MET A 100 1.58 -16.96 0.27
C MET A 100 2.35 -15.70 -0.15
N SER A 101 1.65 -14.56 -0.21
CA SER A 101 2.23 -13.27 -0.56
C SER A 101 1.47 -12.12 0.10
N HIS A 102 2.10 -10.95 0.15
CA HIS A 102 1.58 -9.78 0.87
C HIS A 102 0.27 -9.19 0.31
N GLN A 103 -0.03 -9.32 -0.99
CA GLN A 103 -1.21 -8.69 -1.58
C GLN A 103 -2.45 -9.58 -1.47
N PHE A 104 -3.54 -9.05 -0.92
CA PHE A 104 -4.77 -9.83 -0.66
C PHE A 104 -5.33 -10.55 -1.89
N GLY A 105 -5.31 -9.92 -3.08
CA GLY A 105 -5.77 -10.56 -4.31
C GLY A 105 -4.95 -11.81 -4.68
N HIS A 106 -3.66 -11.78 -4.36
CA HIS A 106 -2.78 -12.94 -4.52
C HIS A 106 -2.96 -13.98 -3.42
N VAL A 107 -3.41 -13.61 -2.22
CA VAL A 107 -3.84 -14.58 -1.20
C VAL A 107 -4.99 -15.44 -1.75
N ILE A 108 -6.02 -14.79 -2.31
CA ILE A 108 -7.17 -15.47 -2.93
C ILE A 108 -6.69 -16.39 -4.06
N THR A 109 -5.91 -15.83 -4.98
CA THR A 109 -5.54 -16.52 -6.23
C THR A 109 -4.34 -17.47 -6.12
N ARG A 110 -3.74 -17.64 -4.94
CA ARG A 110 -2.62 -18.58 -4.73
C ARG A 110 -2.84 -19.58 -3.60
N GLY A 111 -3.66 -19.23 -2.62
CA GLY A 111 -3.80 -19.99 -1.37
C GLY A 111 -5.08 -20.82 -1.24
N LEU A 112 -6.06 -20.67 -2.14
CA LEU A 112 -7.39 -21.29 -1.95
C LEU A 112 -7.61 -22.57 -2.75
N GLY A 113 -6.85 -22.84 -3.81
CA GLY A 113 -7.15 -23.94 -4.73
C GLY A 113 -7.20 -25.35 -4.14
N ARG A 114 -6.68 -25.54 -2.92
CA ARG A 114 -6.61 -26.82 -2.21
C ARG A 114 -7.43 -26.87 -0.92
N ILE A 115 -8.00 -25.75 -0.46
CA ILE A 115 -8.68 -25.71 0.84
C ILE A 115 -9.96 -26.57 0.89
N TRP A 116 -10.49 -26.97 -0.28
CA TRP A 116 -11.60 -27.93 -0.38
C TRP A 116 -11.29 -29.29 0.26
N ALA A 117 -10.02 -29.67 0.35
CA ALA A 117 -9.61 -30.92 0.97
C ALA A 117 -9.95 -30.97 2.47
N THR A 118 -10.09 -29.81 3.14
CA THR A 118 -10.45 -29.73 4.55
C THR A 118 -11.80 -30.38 4.88
N GLU A 119 -12.69 -30.54 3.91
CA GLU A 119 -14.00 -31.21 4.09
C GLU A 119 -13.87 -32.67 4.55
N ARG A 120 -12.80 -33.36 4.14
CA ARG A 120 -12.59 -34.78 4.48
C ARG A 120 -11.37 -35.02 5.36
N LEU A 121 -10.56 -34.00 5.62
CA LEU A 121 -9.42 -34.12 6.52
C LEU A 121 -9.85 -34.04 7.98
N PRO A 122 -9.15 -34.73 8.89
CA PRO A 122 -9.36 -34.53 10.32
C PRO A 122 -9.21 -33.05 10.71
N LYS A 123 -10.00 -32.58 11.68
CA LYS A 123 -9.91 -31.20 12.19
C LYS A 123 -8.54 -30.85 12.78
N SER A 124 -7.75 -31.85 13.16
CA SER A 124 -6.38 -31.68 13.65
C SER A 124 -5.36 -31.35 12.56
N VAL A 125 -5.73 -31.42 11.27
CA VAL A 125 -4.83 -31.09 10.17
C VAL A 125 -4.79 -29.57 9.99
N ASN A 126 -3.60 -28.97 10.09
CA ASN A 126 -3.40 -27.54 9.89
C ASN A 126 -3.09 -27.21 8.42
N LEU A 127 -3.14 -25.93 8.05
CA LEU A 127 -2.87 -25.47 6.69
C LEU A 127 -1.42 -24.97 6.55
N LEU A 128 -0.74 -25.37 5.49
CA LEU A 128 0.66 -25.02 5.25
C LEU A 128 0.82 -24.26 3.95
N PHE A 129 1.35 -23.04 4.04
CA PHE A 129 1.66 -22.20 2.90
C PHE A 129 3.17 -21.99 2.75
N ALA A 130 3.67 -21.99 1.53
CA ALA A 130 5.05 -21.64 1.23
C ALA A 130 5.18 -20.14 0.93
N SER A 131 6.16 -19.48 1.55
CA SER A 131 6.41 -18.06 1.35
C SER A 131 6.94 -17.76 -0.06
N LEU A 132 6.35 -16.76 -0.72
CA LEU A 132 6.91 -16.09 -1.90
C LEU A 132 7.70 -14.84 -1.46
N LEU A 133 8.79 -15.03 -0.72
CA LEU A 133 9.59 -13.94 -0.13
C LEU A 133 8.78 -13.01 0.79
N TYR A 134 7.70 -13.54 1.37
CA TYR A 134 6.88 -12.92 2.40
C TYR A 134 7.48 -13.18 3.78
N SER A 135 7.67 -12.13 4.58
CA SER A 135 8.38 -12.16 5.86
C SER A 135 7.49 -12.30 7.08
N ASP A 136 6.19 -12.03 6.95
CA ASP A 136 5.30 -12.10 8.11
C ASP A 136 4.88 -13.55 8.36
N LYS A 137 4.78 -13.89 9.65
CA LYS A 137 4.33 -15.22 10.09
C LYS A 137 2.80 -15.33 10.12
N GLU A 138 2.10 -14.20 10.13
CA GLU A 138 0.65 -14.12 10.11
C GLU A 138 0.13 -13.24 8.99
N HIS A 139 -1.06 -13.55 8.48
CA HIS A 139 -1.73 -12.77 7.45
C HIS A 139 -3.19 -12.54 7.86
N THR A 140 -3.48 -11.33 8.36
CA THR A 140 -4.80 -10.98 8.94
C THR A 140 -5.96 -11.25 7.98
N PHE A 141 -5.82 -10.84 6.71
CA PHE A 141 -6.85 -11.09 5.70
C PHE A 141 -7.08 -12.59 5.44
N LEU A 142 -6.04 -13.43 5.43
CA LEU A 142 -6.19 -14.88 5.25
C LEU A 142 -6.96 -15.48 6.41
N ARG A 143 -6.58 -15.14 7.65
CA ARG A 143 -7.27 -15.63 8.86
C ARG A 143 -8.76 -15.27 8.82
N HIS A 144 -9.07 -14.05 8.42
CA HIS A 144 -10.45 -13.57 8.29
C HIS A 144 -11.22 -14.29 7.16
N LEU A 145 -10.57 -14.48 6.01
CA LEU A 145 -11.13 -15.21 4.87
C LEU A 145 -11.43 -16.68 5.22
N LEU A 146 -10.50 -17.39 5.87
CA LEU A 146 -10.71 -18.77 6.32
C LEU A 146 -11.88 -18.87 7.30
N ARG A 147 -11.95 -17.97 8.29
CA ARG A 147 -13.09 -17.89 9.21
C ARG A 147 -14.41 -17.64 8.48
N THR A 148 -14.41 -16.75 7.50
CA THR A 148 -15.60 -16.46 6.68
C THR A 148 -16.07 -17.69 5.90
N LEU A 149 -15.16 -18.57 5.50
CA LEU A 149 -15.44 -19.84 4.83
C LEU A 149 -15.80 -20.97 5.81
N GLY A 150 -15.84 -20.71 7.12
CA GLY A 150 -16.07 -21.73 8.15
C GLY A 150 -14.89 -22.67 8.37
N ILE A 151 -13.68 -22.27 7.96
CA ILE A 151 -12.44 -23.04 8.12
C ILE A 151 -11.75 -22.56 9.39
N GLU A 152 -11.75 -23.40 10.42
CA GLU A 152 -11.19 -23.12 11.74
C GLU A 152 -9.76 -23.64 11.92
N ASN A 153 -9.23 -24.37 10.92
CA ASN A 153 -7.88 -24.93 10.95
C ASN A 153 -6.83 -23.80 11.12
N ASP A 154 -5.87 -24.03 12.02
CA ASP A 154 -4.71 -23.14 12.11
C ASP A 154 -3.86 -23.24 10.85
N TYR A 155 -3.02 -22.23 10.62
CA TYR A 155 -2.12 -22.22 9.48
C TYR A 155 -0.71 -21.76 9.85
N ALA A 156 0.25 -22.20 9.04
CA ALA A 156 1.64 -21.73 9.08
C ALA A 156 2.11 -21.30 7.69
N ILE A 157 3.03 -20.33 7.66
CA ILE A 157 3.70 -19.88 6.44
C ILE A 157 5.19 -20.20 6.58
N VAL A 158 5.68 -21.16 5.79
CA VAL A 158 7.10 -21.55 5.84
C VAL A 158 7.96 -20.60 5.02
N GLN A 159 8.98 -20.05 5.68
CA GLN A 159 9.90 -19.04 5.14
C GLN A 159 11.31 -19.58 4.95
N ALA A 160 11.62 -20.71 5.58
CA ALA A 160 12.86 -21.44 5.46
C ALA A 160 12.57 -22.88 4.99
N PRO A 161 13.56 -23.60 4.43
CA PRO A 161 13.43 -25.03 4.16
C PRO A 161 12.97 -25.75 5.43
N THR A 162 11.98 -26.63 5.31
CA THR A 162 11.28 -27.19 6.48
C THR A 162 10.94 -28.65 6.26
N HIS A 163 11.35 -29.51 7.20
CA HIS A 163 10.86 -30.87 7.35
C HIS A 163 9.50 -30.86 8.05
N VAL A 164 8.49 -31.40 7.39
CA VAL A 164 7.12 -31.50 7.88
C VAL A 164 6.85 -32.96 8.24
N GLU A 165 6.42 -33.20 9.49
CA GLU A 165 6.21 -34.56 10.01
C GLU A 165 5.19 -35.34 9.17
N THR A 166 3.98 -34.81 8.98
CA THR A 166 2.99 -35.38 8.06
C THR A 166 2.41 -34.31 7.16
N LEU A 167 2.47 -34.53 5.84
CA LEU A 167 1.95 -33.60 4.83
C LEU A 167 0.92 -34.26 3.92
N TYR A 168 -0.28 -33.70 3.88
CA TYR A 168 -1.30 -33.99 2.87
C TYR A 168 -1.11 -33.11 1.63
N THR A 169 -1.29 -33.72 0.46
CA THR A 169 -1.35 -33.04 -0.83
C THR A 169 -2.71 -33.29 -1.48
N ALA A 170 -3.20 -32.31 -2.23
CA ALA A 170 -4.48 -32.38 -2.93
C ALA A 170 -4.40 -31.60 -4.24
N PRO A 171 -5.14 -32.00 -5.29
CA PRO A 171 -5.23 -31.27 -6.54
C PRO A 171 -5.55 -29.78 -6.37
N ASP A 172 -4.85 -28.95 -7.14
CA ASP A 172 -5.15 -27.53 -7.25
C ASP A 172 -6.34 -27.31 -8.17
N LEU A 173 -7.45 -26.82 -7.62
CA LEU A 173 -8.66 -26.56 -8.39
C LEU A 173 -8.86 -25.08 -8.72
N PHE A 174 -8.00 -24.20 -8.20
CA PHE A 174 -8.07 -22.76 -8.42
C PHE A 174 -6.80 -22.05 -7.92
N SER A 175 -5.96 -21.60 -8.85
CA SER A 175 -4.83 -20.74 -8.51
C SER A 175 -4.28 -19.99 -9.73
N GLU A 176 -3.25 -19.18 -9.53
CA GLU A 176 -2.42 -18.61 -10.60
C GLU A 176 -1.75 -19.67 -11.47
N ALA A 177 -1.53 -20.89 -10.96
CA ALA A 177 -1.06 -21.99 -11.81
C ALA A 177 -2.11 -22.29 -12.90
N HIS A 178 -3.40 -22.15 -12.60
CA HIS A 178 -4.47 -22.32 -13.57
C HIS A 178 -4.94 -20.99 -14.20
N GLU A 179 -4.08 -19.96 -14.20
CA GLU A 179 -4.42 -18.62 -14.71
C GLU A 179 -5.72 -18.04 -14.12
N GLY A 180 -6.08 -18.43 -12.89
CA GLY A 180 -7.30 -18.00 -12.22
C GLY A 180 -8.57 -18.75 -12.61
N LEU A 181 -8.48 -19.80 -13.42
CA LEU A 181 -9.63 -20.67 -13.71
C LEU A 181 -9.90 -21.57 -12.51
N ALA A 182 -11.18 -21.67 -12.12
CA ALA A 182 -11.66 -22.68 -11.19
C ALA A 182 -12.40 -23.81 -11.92
N SER A 183 -12.32 -25.03 -11.36
CA SER A 183 -13.23 -26.09 -11.77
C SER A 183 -14.67 -25.76 -11.34
N PRO A 184 -15.70 -26.18 -12.10
CA PRO A 184 -17.10 -25.96 -11.73
C PRO A 184 -17.44 -26.48 -10.32
N ALA A 185 -16.96 -27.68 -9.97
CA ALA A 185 -17.13 -28.26 -8.64
C ALA A 185 -16.55 -27.38 -7.52
N TYR A 186 -15.35 -26.83 -7.74
CA TYR A 186 -14.71 -25.96 -6.76
C TYR A 186 -15.44 -24.62 -6.61
N ALA A 187 -15.84 -24.00 -7.72
CA ALA A 187 -16.59 -22.74 -7.71
C ALA A 187 -17.94 -22.89 -6.99
N GLU A 188 -18.67 -23.98 -7.22
CA GLU A 188 -19.89 -24.30 -6.49
C GLU A 188 -19.63 -24.54 -5.00
N TRP A 189 -18.62 -25.35 -4.68
CA TRP A 189 -18.23 -25.66 -3.31
C TRP A 189 -17.89 -24.40 -2.50
N ILE A 190 -16.96 -23.57 -2.97
CA ILE A 190 -16.52 -22.40 -2.20
C ILE A 190 -17.64 -21.37 -2.02
N ARG A 191 -18.51 -21.22 -3.03
CA ARG A 191 -19.70 -20.34 -2.93
C ARG A 191 -20.71 -20.88 -1.91
N SER A 192 -20.83 -22.20 -1.76
CA SER A 192 -21.71 -22.83 -0.77
C SER A 192 -21.26 -22.62 0.69
N LYS A 193 -19.97 -22.33 0.90
CA LYS A 193 -19.39 -22.11 2.24
C LYS A 193 -19.62 -20.71 2.79
N LEU A 194 -20.01 -19.77 1.94
CA LEU A 194 -20.19 -18.39 2.34
C LEU A 194 -21.47 -18.23 3.18
N PRO A 195 -21.40 -17.52 4.32
CA PRO A 195 -22.55 -17.35 5.19
C PRO A 195 -23.68 -16.60 4.47
N LYS A 196 -24.93 -16.97 4.78
CA LYS A 196 -26.09 -16.13 4.47
C LYS A 196 -26.06 -14.94 5.42
N GLN A 197 -26.07 -13.74 4.86
CA GLN A 197 -25.72 -12.51 5.55
C GLN A 197 -26.86 -11.49 5.54
N ALA A 198 -26.64 -10.39 6.27
CA ALA A 198 -27.55 -9.26 6.37
C ALA A 198 -27.67 -8.53 5.02
N ARG A 199 -28.69 -7.66 4.93
CA ARG A 199 -28.94 -6.87 3.72
C ARG A 199 -27.84 -5.81 3.55
N SER A 200 -27.35 -5.66 2.33
CA SER A 200 -26.37 -4.62 1.98
C SER A 200 -26.92 -3.22 2.30
N ARG A 201 -26.07 -2.35 2.86
CA ARG A 201 -26.37 -0.92 3.00
C ARG A 201 -26.27 -0.13 1.69
N PHE A 202 -25.59 -0.72 0.70
CA PHE A 202 -25.44 -0.16 -0.65
C PHE A 202 -26.59 -0.63 -1.53
N GLY A 203 -26.96 0.20 -2.49
CA GLY A 203 -27.93 -0.08 -3.54
C GLY A 203 -27.41 -1.07 -4.59
N ARG A 204 -28.15 -1.16 -5.70
CA ARG A 204 -27.95 -2.22 -6.71
C ARG A 204 -26.94 -1.85 -7.81
N LYS A 205 -26.56 -0.58 -7.92
CA LYS A 205 -25.56 -0.07 -8.85
C LYS A 205 -24.33 0.39 -8.08
N ILE A 206 -23.19 -0.27 -8.30
CA ILE A 206 -21.95 -0.04 -7.54
C ILE A 206 -20.83 0.39 -8.47
N TYR A 207 -20.13 1.47 -8.11
CA TYR A 207 -18.83 1.81 -8.69
C TYR A 207 -17.73 1.58 -7.66
N ILE A 208 -16.76 0.72 -8.01
CA ILE A 208 -15.59 0.44 -7.19
C ILE A 208 -14.52 1.47 -7.51
N THR A 209 -14.39 2.48 -6.64
CA THR A 209 -13.38 3.53 -6.79
C THR A 209 -12.02 3.08 -6.27
N ARG A 210 -10.97 3.59 -6.92
CA ARG A 210 -9.57 3.49 -6.53
C ARG A 210 -9.00 4.81 -6.03
N ASP A 211 -9.76 5.92 -6.08
CA ASP A 211 -9.29 7.26 -5.73
C ASP A 211 -8.89 7.39 -4.24
N ARG A 212 -9.46 6.53 -3.40
CA ARG A 212 -9.17 6.49 -1.96
C ARG A 212 -7.91 5.71 -1.59
N MET A 213 -7.29 4.99 -2.53
CA MET A 213 -5.99 4.38 -2.32
C MET A 213 -4.84 5.41 -2.37
N THR A 214 -3.65 4.99 -1.93
CA THR A 214 -2.46 5.84 -1.89
C THR A 214 -2.10 6.36 -3.30
N GLY A 215 -1.65 7.62 -3.41
CA GLY A 215 -1.47 8.31 -4.70
C GLY A 215 -0.38 7.73 -5.61
N THR A 216 0.36 6.74 -5.12
CA THR A 216 1.50 6.10 -5.81
C THR A 216 1.10 4.84 -6.59
N VAL A 217 -0.09 4.27 -6.37
CA VAL A 217 -0.59 3.12 -7.14
C VAL A 217 -1.19 3.54 -8.48
N GLY A 218 -1.20 2.62 -9.43
CA GLY A 218 -1.77 2.86 -10.76
C GLY A 218 -3.29 3.03 -10.70
N ARG A 219 -3.80 4.02 -11.43
CA ARG A 219 -5.20 4.45 -11.40
C ARG A 219 -5.60 5.19 -12.67
N HIS A 220 -6.91 5.39 -12.84
CA HIS A 220 -7.43 6.31 -13.83
C HIS A 220 -7.24 7.76 -13.35
N LEU A 221 -6.88 8.65 -14.26
CA LEU A 221 -6.83 10.08 -13.95
C LEU A 221 -8.24 10.66 -13.94
N CYS A 222 -8.45 11.65 -13.06
CA CYS A 222 -9.74 12.31 -12.86
C CYS A 222 -10.86 11.33 -12.46
N GLU A 223 -10.52 10.33 -11.64
CA GLU A 223 -11.50 9.35 -11.14
C GLU A 223 -12.59 10.04 -10.29
N ASP A 224 -12.28 11.15 -9.63
CA ASP A 224 -13.24 12.02 -8.94
C ASP A 224 -14.34 12.56 -9.88
N VAL A 225 -13.98 12.95 -11.11
CA VAL A 225 -14.95 13.37 -12.13
C VAL A 225 -15.84 12.20 -12.55
N LEU A 226 -15.27 10.99 -12.62
CA LEU A 226 -16.03 9.78 -12.92
C LEU A 226 -16.94 9.37 -11.75
N GLU A 227 -16.50 9.54 -10.50
CA GLU A 227 -17.32 9.38 -9.30
C GLU A 227 -18.56 10.29 -9.35
N ASP A 228 -18.37 11.58 -9.65
CA ASP A 228 -19.48 12.54 -9.78
C ASP A 228 -20.49 12.10 -10.85
N ASN A 229 -20.00 11.75 -12.05
CA ASN A 229 -20.85 11.33 -13.16
C ASN A 229 -21.65 10.06 -12.84
N LEU A 230 -21.00 9.05 -12.23
CA LEU A 230 -21.66 7.79 -11.87
C LEU A 230 -22.61 7.97 -10.68
N SER A 231 -22.27 8.80 -9.69
CA SER A 231 -23.16 9.13 -8.58
C SER A 231 -24.44 9.80 -9.08
N ASN A 232 -24.34 10.72 -10.07
CA ASN A 232 -25.49 11.33 -10.70
C ASN A 232 -26.36 10.33 -11.49
N ALA A 233 -25.76 9.23 -11.98
CA ALA A 233 -26.47 8.11 -12.62
C ALA A 233 -27.00 7.05 -11.61
N GLY A 234 -26.95 7.34 -10.32
CA GLY A 234 -27.49 6.52 -9.24
C GLY A 234 -26.58 5.36 -8.81
N PHE A 235 -25.27 5.46 -9.04
CA PHE A 235 -24.30 4.51 -8.50
C PHE A 235 -23.87 4.91 -7.09
N ASP A 236 -23.72 3.91 -6.21
CA ASP A 236 -22.97 4.09 -4.98
C ASP A 236 -21.47 4.01 -5.27
N ILE A 237 -20.73 5.01 -4.78
CA ILE A 237 -19.28 5.10 -4.91
C ILE A 237 -18.63 4.40 -3.72
N VAL A 238 -18.01 3.25 -3.97
CA VAL A 238 -17.51 2.36 -2.91
C VAL A 238 -16.00 2.21 -2.99
N ALA A 239 -15.33 2.53 -1.88
CA ALA A 239 -13.92 2.27 -1.66
C ALA A 239 -13.77 0.95 -0.87
N PRO A 240 -13.48 -0.19 -1.52
CA PRO A 240 -13.55 -1.51 -0.91
C PRO A 240 -12.52 -1.71 0.21
N GLU A 241 -11.41 -0.97 0.20
CA GLU A 241 -10.40 -1.00 1.26
C GLU A 241 -10.90 -0.47 2.61
N LYS A 242 -12.06 0.21 2.63
CA LYS A 242 -12.72 0.69 3.86
C LYS A 242 -13.77 -0.28 4.38
N LEU A 243 -13.99 -1.40 3.70
CA LEU A 243 -15.02 -2.37 4.03
C LEU A 243 -14.41 -3.68 4.52
N GLY A 244 -15.05 -4.29 5.52
CA GLY A 244 -14.78 -5.68 5.87
C GLY A 244 -15.09 -6.64 4.72
N LEU A 245 -14.55 -7.86 4.76
CA LEU A 245 -14.81 -8.87 3.72
C LEU A 245 -16.30 -9.19 3.62
N GLU A 246 -16.99 -9.30 4.74
CA GLU A 246 -18.43 -9.59 4.83
C GLU A 246 -19.26 -8.49 4.16
N GLU A 247 -18.98 -7.22 4.46
CA GLU A 247 -19.67 -6.10 3.80
C GLU A 247 -19.46 -6.10 2.28
N GLN A 248 -18.24 -6.45 1.81
CA GLN A 248 -17.98 -6.57 0.37
C GLN A 248 -18.79 -7.71 -0.25
N LEU A 249 -18.83 -8.88 0.40
CA LEU A 249 -19.59 -10.04 -0.06
C LEU A 249 -21.10 -9.75 -0.10
N GLU A 250 -21.64 -9.04 0.89
CA GLU A 250 -23.03 -8.57 0.93
C GLU A 250 -23.35 -7.62 -0.22
N MET A 251 -22.52 -6.60 -0.41
CA MET A 251 -22.67 -5.63 -1.48
C MET A 251 -22.71 -6.31 -2.86
N TYR A 252 -21.77 -7.20 -3.16
CA TYR A 252 -21.73 -7.90 -4.44
C TYR A 252 -22.89 -8.88 -4.63
N ARG A 253 -23.46 -9.43 -3.53
CA ARG A 253 -24.60 -10.34 -3.59
C ARG A 253 -25.88 -9.65 -4.06
N GLU A 254 -26.04 -8.37 -3.76
CA GLU A 254 -27.23 -7.57 -4.09
C GLU A 254 -27.07 -6.68 -5.33
N ALA A 255 -25.84 -6.47 -5.79
CA ALA A 255 -25.56 -5.63 -6.95
C ALA A 255 -26.08 -6.25 -8.26
N ASP A 256 -26.85 -5.47 -9.02
CA ASP A 256 -27.23 -5.78 -10.42
C ASP A 256 -26.15 -5.31 -11.40
N THR A 257 -25.42 -4.25 -11.05
CA THR A 257 -24.36 -3.69 -11.89
C THR A 257 -23.17 -3.27 -11.04
N VAL A 258 -21.98 -3.73 -11.42
CA VAL A 258 -20.71 -3.30 -10.84
C VAL A 258 -19.84 -2.72 -11.94
N ILE A 259 -19.40 -1.48 -11.78
CA ILE A 259 -18.34 -0.87 -12.60
C ILE A 259 -17.06 -0.86 -11.75
N ALA A 260 -15.95 -1.37 -12.28
CA ALA A 260 -14.66 -1.34 -11.59
C ALA A 260 -13.52 -1.23 -12.59
N ALA A 261 -12.42 -0.61 -12.19
CA ALA A 261 -11.18 -0.71 -12.95
C ALA A 261 -10.58 -2.12 -12.83
N ASP A 262 -9.88 -2.61 -13.86
CA ASP A 262 -9.19 -3.90 -13.75
C ASP A 262 -8.19 -3.89 -12.57
N GLY A 263 -8.27 -4.87 -11.68
CA GLY A 263 -7.42 -4.95 -10.49
C GLY A 263 -7.93 -5.93 -9.43
N SER A 264 -7.17 -6.07 -8.33
CA SER A 264 -7.39 -7.09 -7.30
C SER A 264 -8.73 -7.01 -6.58
N ALA A 265 -9.41 -5.84 -6.57
CA ALA A 265 -10.74 -5.70 -5.99
C ALA A 265 -11.77 -6.65 -6.64
N LEU A 266 -11.56 -7.00 -7.91
CA LEU A 266 -12.41 -7.95 -8.65
C LEU A 266 -12.25 -9.42 -8.22
N HIS A 267 -11.34 -9.74 -7.29
CA HIS A 267 -11.19 -11.13 -6.81
C HIS A 267 -12.15 -11.48 -5.65
N VAL A 268 -12.85 -10.51 -5.06
CA VAL A 268 -13.88 -10.78 -4.04
C VAL A 268 -15.26 -10.95 -4.68
N LEU A 269 -15.56 -10.14 -5.70
CA LEU A 269 -16.81 -10.16 -6.45
C LEU A 269 -17.30 -11.58 -6.83
N PRO A 270 -16.47 -12.49 -7.39
CA PRO A 270 -16.95 -13.76 -7.94
C PRO A 270 -17.54 -14.72 -6.90
N PHE A 271 -17.26 -14.51 -5.62
CA PHE A 271 -17.76 -15.34 -4.52
C PHE A 271 -19.27 -15.20 -4.29
N THR A 272 -19.85 -14.01 -4.51
CA THR A 272 -21.28 -13.78 -4.23
C THR A 272 -22.04 -13.13 -5.37
N PHE A 273 -21.34 -12.69 -6.43
CA PHE A 273 -21.98 -11.99 -7.54
C PHE A 273 -23.06 -12.83 -8.21
N ARG A 274 -24.13 -12.14 -8.61
CA ARG A 274 -25.33 -12.75 -9.14
C ARG A 274 -25.09 -13.24 -10.58
N PRO A 275 -25.63 -14.41 -10.98
CA PRO A 275 -25.51 -14.92 -12.35
C PRO A 275 -26.11 -14.00 -13.42
N ASP A 276 -27.12 -13.21 -13.10
CA ASP A 276 -27.84 -12.30 -14.01
C ASP A 276 -27.34 -10.85 -13.96
N ALA A 277 -26.36 -10.54 -13.11
CA ALA A 277 -25.80 -9.20 -12.99
C ALA A 277 -24.81 -8.86 -14.12
N THR A 278 -24.47 -7.57 -14.23
CA THR A 278 -23.49 -7.06 -15.19
C THR A 278 -22.26 -6.51 -14.48
N CYS A 279 -21.07 -6.96 -14.86
CA CYS A 279 -19.80 -6.39 -14.42
C CYS A 279 -19.12 -5.69 -15.60
N ILE A 280 -18.92 -4.38 -15.47
CA ILE A 280 -18.18 -3.55 -16.41
C ILE A 280 -16.76 -3.35 -15.88
N ILE A 281 -15.79 -3.81 -16.65
CA ILE A 281 -14.37 -3.69 -16.32
C ILE A 281 -13.76 -2.58 -17.17
N LEU A 282 -13.39 -1.47 -16.51
CA LEU A 282 -12.69 -0.35 -17.14
C LEU A 282 -11.19 -0.67 -17.23
N LYS A 283 -10.64 -0.71 -18.44
CA LYS A 283 -9.23 -1.05 -18.65
C LYS A 283 -8.31 0.06 -18.13
N ARG A 284 -7.27 -0.35 -17.39
CA ARG A 284 -6.10 0.43 -16.96
C ARG A 284 -4.83 0.01 -17.69
N ARG A 285 -4.92 -0.98 -18.57
CA ARG A 285 -3.82 -1.54 -19.33
C ARG A 285 -4.34 -2.13 -20.64
N SER A 286 -3.46 -2.24 -21.63
CA SER A 286 -3.77 -2.78 -22.95
C SER A 286 -4.34 -4.20 -22.88
N GLU A 287 -3.81 -5.04 -22.00
CA GLU A 287 -4.29 -6.42 -21.80
C GLU A 287 -4.65 -6.66 -20.33
N ILE A 288 -5.91 -7.01 -20.06
CA ILE A 288 -6.35 -7.37 -18.71
C ILE A 288 -5.67 -8.70 -18.33
N PRO A 289 -5.10 -8.84 -17.11
CA PRO A 289 -4.51 -10.09 -16.71
C PRO A 289 -5.56 -11.21 -16.76
N PRO A 290 -5.24 -12.37 -17.38
CA PRO A 290 -6.19 -13.47 -17.51
C PRO A 290 -6.71 -13.92 -16.16
N LEU A 291 -5.89 -13.81 -15.10
CA LEU A 291 -6.27 -14.08 -13.71
C LEU A 291 -7.56 -13.39 -13.25
N ILE A 292 -7.85 -12.18 -13.73
CA ILE A 292 -9.05 -11.44 -13.33
C ILE A 292 -10.26 -11.96 -14.10
N THR A 293 -10.17 -11.98 -15.44
CA THR A 293 -11.29 -12.36 -16.31
C THR A 293 -11.64 -13.83 -16.15
N ASN A 294 -10.65 -14.72 -16.05
CA ASN A 294 -10.85 -16.15 -15.82
C ASN A 294 -11.49 -16.44 -14.47
N HIS A 295 -11.07 -15.76 -13.40
CA HIS A 295 -11.67 -15.93 -12.08
C HIS A 295 -13.15 -15.52 -12.10
N VAL A 296 -13.45 -14.33 -12.62
CA VAL A 296 -14.84 -13.85 -12.71
C VAL A 296 -15.70 -14.79 -13.57
N ARG A 297 -15.20 -15.22 -14.73
CA ARG A 297 -15.95 -16.08 -15.68
C ARG A 297 -16.11 -17.53 -15.19
N SER A 298 -15.18 -18.07 -14.42
CA SER A 298 -15.27 -19.46 -13.92
C SER A 298 -16.17 -19.60 -12.70
N PHE A 299 -16.41 -18.51 -11.96
CA PHE A 299 -17.26 -18.50 -10.76
C PHE A 299 -18.67 -17.94 -11.00
N THR A 300 -18.88 -17.23 -12.10
CA THR A 300 -20.13 -16.50 -12.35
C THR A 300 -20.58 -16.66 -13.80
N GLN A 301 -21.89 -16.63 -14.01
CA GLN A 301 -22.50 -16.53 -15.35
C GLN A 301 -22.84 -15.07 -15.70
N ALA A 302 -22.36 -14.12 -14.90
CA ALA A 302 -22.65 -12.70 -15.06
C ALA A 302 -22.17 -12.16 -16.42
N LYS A 303 -22.86 -11.15 -16.94
CA LYS A 303 -22.45 -10.47 -18.16
C LYS A 303 -21.20 -9.63 -17.87
N ILE A 304 -20.05 -10.01 -18.45
CA ILE A 304 -18.80 -9.28 -18.32
C ILE A 304 -18.59 -8.40 -19.55
N VAL A 305 -18.45 -7.09 -19.34
CA VAL A 305 -18.21 -6.11 -20.40
C VAL A 305 -16.89 -5.41 -20.14
N GLU A 306 -15.93 -5.59 -21.03
CA GLU A 306 -14.63 -4.92 -20.97
C GLU A 306 -14.71 -3.64 -21.81
N ILE A 307 -14.43 -2.48 -21.19
CA ILE A 307 -14.44 -1.18 -21.87
C ILE A 307 -13.01 -0.68 -22.02
N ASP A 308 -12.58 -0.53 -23.26
CA ASP A 308 -11.31 0.08 -23.64
C ASP A 308 -11.53 1.50 -24.18
N VAL A 309 -11.28 2.48 -23.33
CA VAL A 309 -11.35 3.90 -23.66
C VAL A 309 -10.10 4.63 -23.19
N ILE A 310 -8.97 3.91 -23.16
CA ILE A 310 -7.67 4.47 -22.80
C ILE A 310 -7.26 5.48 -23.88
N LYS A 311 -7.05 6.73 -23.48
CA LYS A 311 -6.56 7.81 -24.35
C LYS A 311 -5.04 7.95 -24.28
N ASP A 312 -4.48 7.84 -23.08
CA ASP A 312 -3.04 7.97 -22.83
C ASP A 312 -2.63 7.20 -21.58
N VAL A 313 -1.38 6.72 -21.55
CA VAL A 313 -0.80 6.02 -20.40
C VAL A 313 0.55 6.66 -20.06
N ALA A 314 0.64 7.18 -18.84
CA ALA A 314 1.83 7.79 -18.29
C ALA A 314 2.45 6.91 -17.20
N TRP A 315 3.74 6.62 -17.35
CA TRP A 315 4.51 5.86 -16.39
C TRP A 315 5.45 6.78 -15.61
N PRO A 316 5.37 6.81 -14.27
CA PRO A 316 6.39 7.47 -13.47
C PRO A 316 7.78 6.86 -13.73
N LEU A 317 8.84 7.68 -13.67
CA LEU A 317 10.25 7.30 -13.84
C LEU A 317 10.80 6.41 -12.69
N GLN A 318 10.07 5.39 -12.29
CA GLN A 318 10.45 4.43 -11.26
C GLN A 318 10.17 3.00 -11.73
N ARG A 319 10.88 2.02 -11.15
CA ARG A 319 10.72 0.60 -11.50
C ARG A 319 9.62 -0.05 -10.65
N ALA A 320 8.38 0.12 -11.08
CA ALA A 320 7.25 -0.68 -10.63
C ALA A 320 6.27 -0.93 -11.78
N ASP A 321 5.56 -2.04 -11.71
CA ASP A 321 4.72 -2.55 -12.82
C ASP A 321 3.24 -2.20 -12.63
N ASN A 322 2.85 -1.69 -11.46
CA ASN A 322 1.46 -1.44 -11.06
C ASN A 322 1.17 0.05 -10.79
N ILE A 323 1.94 0.96 -11.38
CA ILE A 323 1.96 2.41 -11.06
C ILE A 323 1.53 3.31 -12.23
N SER A 324 1.11 2.72 -13.35
CA SER A 324 0.70 3.47 -14.53
C SER A 324 -0.50 4.37 -14.22
N LEU A 325 -0.46 5.58 -14.78
CA LEU A 325 -1.55 6.54 -14.74
C LEU A 325 -2.24 6.55 -16.08
N VAL A 326 -3.56 6.42 -16.08
CA VAL A 326 -4.32 6.14 -17.30
C VAL A 326 -5.33 7.27 -17.52
N THR A 327 -5.18 8.00 -18.62
CA THR A 327 -6.16 8.99 -19.06
C THR A 327 -7.25 8.28 -19.85
N LEU A 328 -8.51 8.46 -19.46
CA LEU A 328 -9.66 7.92 -20.19
C LEU A 328 -10.25 8.95 -21.15
N ASP A 329 -10.85 8.46 -22.24
CA ASP A 329 -11.73 9.23 -23.11
C ASP A 329 -13.15 9.20 -22.52
N PHE A 330 -13.53 10.27 -21.81
CA PHE A 330 -14.80 10.34 -21.06
C PHE A 330 -16.03 10.39 -21.98
N GLU A 331 -15.91 10.90 -23.21
CA GLU A 331 -17.03 10.88 -24.16
C GLU A 331 -17.28 9.46 -24.67
N LYS A 332 -16.22 8.76 -25.10
CA LYS A 332 -16.34 7.35 -25.49
C LYS A 332 -16.79 6.48 -24.33
N LEU A 333 -16.33 6.77 -23.11
CA LEU A 333 -16.79 6.07 -21.91
C LEU A 333 -18.31 6.22 -21.75
N ARG A 334 -18.82 7.46 -21.85
CA ARG A 334 -20.26 7.74 -21.77
C ARG A 334 -21.05 6.98 -22.83
N GLU A 335 -20.61 7.03 -24.09
CA GLU A 335 -21.25 6.31 -25.20
C GLU A 335 -21.33 4.81 -24.93
N ASN A 336 -20.24 4.21 -24.45
CA ASN A 336 -20.22 2.79 -24.09
C ASN A 336 -21.17 2.48 -22.92
N LEU A 337 -21.19 3.31 -21.86
CA LEU A 337 -22.08 3.11 -20.72
C LEU A 337 -23.56 3.26 -21.10
N ILE A 338 -23.90 4.18 -22.01
CA ILE A 338 -25.25 4.32 -22.58
C ILE A 338 -25.61 3.08 -23.40
N ALA A 339 -24.70 2.59 -24.25
CA ALA A 339 -24.92 1.40 -25.07
C ALA A 339 -25.15 0.14 -24.22
N GLN A 340 -24.56 0.06 -23.02
CA GLN A 340 -24.82 -1.02 -22.07
C GLN A 340 -26.09 -0.82 -21.22
N GLY A 341 -26.78 0.33 -21.36
CA GLY A 341 -27.99 0.64 -20.60
C GLY A 341 -27.75 0.94 -19.12
N VAL A 342 -26.50 1.19 -18.70
CA VAL A 342 -26.15 1.40 -17.29
C VAL A 342 -26.25 2.88 -16.87
N VAL A 343 -26.05 3.79 -17.83
CA VAL A 343 -26.22 5.24 -17.72
C VAL A 343 -27.22 5.70 -18.78
N GLY A 344 -28.12 6.62 -18.44
CA GLY A 344 -29.11 7.19 -19.34
C GLY A 344 -28.55 8.32 -20.22
N ALA A 345 -29.11 8.49 -21.41
CA ALA A 345 -28.68 9.56 -22.33
C ALA A 345 -28.88 10.99 -21.76
N LYS A 346 -29.81 11.14 -20.82
CA LYS A 346 -30.12 12.41 -20.13
C LYS A 346 -29.39 12.59 -18.80
N ASP A 347 -28.65 11.58 -18.33
CA ASP A 347 -27.92 11.68 -17.07
C ASP A 347 -26.83 12.76 -17.20
N PRO A 348 -26.63 13.61 -16.17
CA PRO A 348 -25.57 14.60 -16.17
C PRO A 348 -24.20 13.94 -16.39
N TRP A 349 -23.46 14.43 -17.37
CA TRP A 349 -22.11 13.95 -17.68
C TRP A 349 -21.20 15.10 -18.03
N ARG A 350 -20.02 15.15 -17.41
CA ARG A 350 -18.96 16.09 -17.77
C ARG A 350 -17.63 15.39 -18.08
N CYS A 351 -16.83 16.03 -18.92
CA CYS A 351 -15.47 15.64 -19.21
C CYS A 351 -14.47 16.46 -18.37
N PRO A 352 -13.35 15.88 -17.93
CA PRO A 352 -12.32 16.60 -17.18
C PRO A 352 -11.61 17.64 -18.06
N SER A 353 -11.33 18.80 -17.50
CA SER A 353 -10.52 19.85 -18.13
C SER A 353 -9.04 19.47 -18.19
N PRO A 354 -8.24 20.07 -19.10
CA PRO A 354 -6.80 19.82 -19.16
C PRO A 354 -6.06 20.11 -17.84
N SER A 355 -6.51 21.10 -17.06
CA SER A 355 -5.94 21.42 -15.75
C SER A 355 -6.28 20.35 -14.70
N GLU A 356 -7.48 19.78 -14.70
CA GLU A 356 -7.85 18.67 -13.81
C GLU A 356 -7.02 17.41 -14.14
N ILE A 357 -6.83 17.10 -15.43
CA ILE A 357 -6.00 15.96 -15.86
C ILE A 357 -4.55 16.14 -15.37
N LEU A 358 -3.99 17.34 -15.54
CA LEU A 358 -2.64 17.65 -15.08
C LEU A 358 -2.53 17.56 -13.55
N ALA A 359 -3.50 18.11 -12.81
CA ALA A 359 -3.54 18.04 -11.35
C ALA A 359 -3.63 16.58 -10.87
N SER A 360 -4.52 15.78 -11.47
CA SER A 360 -4.66 14.36 -11.17
C SER A 360 -3.38 13.58 -11.48
N ARG A 361 -2.67 13.89 -12.57
CA ARG A 361 -1.40 13.23 -12.93
C ARG A 361 -0.31 13.46 -11.89
N ASN A 362 -0.26 14.66 -11.32
CA ASN A 362 0.75 15.06 -10.36
C ASN A 362 0.38 14.71 -8.91
N LEU A 363 -0.83 14.20 -8.67
CA LEU A 363 -1.30 13.85 -7.32
C LEU A 363 -0.37 12.80 -6.69
N GLY A 364 0.13 13.07 -5.48
CA GLY A 364 1.00 12.16 -4.74
C GLY A 364 2.43 12.05 -5.27
N ARG A 365 2.89 13.00 -6.11
CA ARG A 365 4.22 12.99 -6.74
C ARG A 365 4.89 14.39 -6.71
N PRO A 366 6.20 14.48 -6.49
CA PRO A 366 6.95 15.73 -6.65
C PRO A 366 6.86 16.27 -8.09
N GLN A 367 6.88 17.60 -8.26
CA GLN A 367 6.83 18.25 -9.58
C GLN A 367 8.02 17.89 -10.49
N SER A 368 9.13 17.40 -9.91
CA SER A 368 10.32 16.95 -10.62
C SER A 368 10.22 15.51 -11.18
N VAL A 369 9.19 14.75 -10.82
CA VAL A 369 9.00 13.39 -11.33
C VAL A 369 8.53 13.46 -12.77
N GLY A 370 9.45 13.17 -13.69
CA GLY A 370 9.13 12.96 -15.09
C GLY A 370 8.27 11.71 -15.30
N PHE A 371 7.63 11.66 -16.46
CA PHE A 371 6.88 10.52 -16.93
C PHE A 371 7.43 10.07 -18.28
N VAL A 372 7.30 8.78 -18.56
CA VAL A 372 7.49 8.22 -19.90
C VAL A 372 6.16 7.68 -20.38
N THR A 373 5.94 7.77 -21.68
CA THR A 373 4.78 7.15 -22.34
C THR A 373 4.90 5.62 -22.29
N ASP A 374 3.80 4.93 -22.55
CA ASP A 374 3.79 3.47 -22.67
C ASP A 374 4.80 2.95 -23.71
N ALA A 375 4.94 3.66 -24.84
CA ALA A 375 5.88 3.33 -25.90
C ALA A 375 7.35 3.46 -25.48
N GLU A 376 7.67 4.44 -24.63
CA GLU A 376 9.03 4.71 -24.14
C GLU A 376 9.41 3.80 -22.96
N ARG A 377 8.42 3.27 -22.24
CA ARG A 377 8.62 2.46 -21.02
C ARG A 377 9.60 1.30 -21.18
N PRO A 378 9.56 0.48 -22.25
CA PRO A 378 10.52 -0.62 -22.42
C PRO A 378 11.98 -0.14 -22.52
N GLN A 379 12.22 0.98 -23.20
CA GLN A 379 13.57 1.54 -23.34
C GLN A 379 14.06 2.12 -22.00
N PHE A 380 13.19 2.81 -21.28
CA PHE A 380 13.47 3.28 -19.91
C PHE A 380 13.86 2.12 -18.97
N LEU A 381 13.10 1.02 -18.99
CA LEU A 381 13.42 -0.17 -18.18
C LEU A 381 14.75 -0.82 -18.57
N ARG A 382 15.09 -0.85 -19.86
CA ARG A 382 16.41 -1.33 -20.34
C ARG A 382 17.54 -0.45 -19.84
N GLN A 383 17.39 0.88 -19.92
CA GLN A 383 18.38 1.83 -19.41
C GLN A 383 18.58 1.71 -17.90
N LEU A 384 17.51 1.56 -17.12
CA LEU A 384 17.59 1.30 -15.68
C LEU A 384 18.32 -0.01 -15.37
N ARG A 385 18.06 -1.09 -16.12
CA ARG A 385 18.77 -2.36 -15.94
C ARG A 385 20.26 -2.22 -16.22
N ARG A 386 20.63 -1.52 -17.30
CA ARG A 386 22.03 -1.27 -17.66
C ARG A 386 22.75 -0.44 -16.60
N LYS A 387 22.16 0.69 -16.17
CA LYS A 387 22.70 1.50 -15.06
C LYS A 387 22.87 0.71 -13.77
N ARG A 388 21.95 -0.21 -13.46
CA ARG A 388 22.06 -1.07 -12.28
C ARG A 388 23.16 -2.13 -12.43
N GLN A 389 23.38 -2.66 -13.62
CA GLN A 389 24.48 -3.58 -13.90
C GLN A 389 25.82 -2.85 -13.83
N GLU A 390 25.93 -1.67 -14.46
CA GLU A 390 27.09 -0.76 -14.38
C GLU A 390 27.38 -0.39 -12.91
N ARG A 391 26.35 0.00 -12.13
CA ARG A 391 26.47 0.25 -10.69
C ARG A 391 26.85 -0.99 -9.89
N LYS A 392 26.40 -2.19 -10.26
CA LYS A 392 26.77 -3.43 -9.58
C LYS A 392 28.22 -3.80 -9.85
N SER A 393 28.69 -3.64 -11.10
CA SER A 393 30.10 -3.79 -11.45
C SER A 393 31.00 -2.71 -10.85
N MET A 394 30.47 -1.50 -10.61
CA MET A 394 31.14 -0.44 -9.86
C MET A 394 31.03 -0.65 -8.33
N LYS A 395 30.04 -1.38 -7.81
CA LYS A 395 29.95 -1.68 -6.38
C LYS A 395 31.00 -2.71 -5.94
N ASP A 396 31.46 -3.53 -6.88
CA ASP A 396 32.63 -4.39 -6.70
C ASP A 396 33.95 -3.59 -6.80
N ILE A 397 33.90 -2.29 -7.16
CA ILE A 397 35.05 -1.38 -7.33
C ILE A 397 34.66 0.07 -6.93
N SER A 398 34.57 0.37 -5.61
CA SER A 398 34.81 1.69 -4.94
C SER A 398 33.71 2.29 -4.02
N GLU A 399 34.16 2.61 -2.81
CA GLU A 399 33.94 3.80 -1.92
C GLU A 399 32.55 4.13 -1.30
N GLU A 400 32.56 4.20 0.04
CA GLU A 400 31.52 4.76 0.91
C GLU A 400 31.15 6.19 0.49
N THR A 401 29.86 6.44 0.26
CA THR A 401 29.37 7.82 0.09
C THR A 401 29.28 8.47 1.48
N THR A 402 30.08 9.51 1.72
CA THR A 402 30.08 10.25 2.99
C THR A 402 28.75 10.95 3.25
N VAL A 403 28.23 10.84 4.47
CA VAL A 403 27.04 11.57 4.94
C VAL A 403 27.42 13.05 5.11
N PRO A 404 26.65 14.01 4.55
CA PRO A 404 26.95 15.44 4.68
C PRO A 404 26.81 15.90 6.13
N VAL A 405 27.76 16.71 6.60
CA VAL A 405 27.70 17.37 7.92
C VAL A 405 26.81 18.61 7.83
N LEU A 406 25.83 18.73 8.73
CA LEU A 406 24.91 19.86 8.78
C LEU A 406 25.48 21.01 9.63
N GLU A 407 26.50 21.72 9.13
CA GLU A 407 27.21 22.79 9.87
C GLU A 407 26.55 24.19 9.75
N GLY A 408 25.26 24.27 9.41
CA GLY A 408 24.55 25.55 9.33
C GLY A 408 24.34 26.18 10.71
N GLN A 409 23.75 27.39 10.73
CA GLN A 409 23.37 28.07 11.96
C GLN A 409 22.52 27.16 12.88
N ALA A 410 22.70 27.27 14.20
CA ALA A 410 21.90 26.49 15.14
C ALA A 410 20.40 26.73 14.94
N TYR A 411 19.60 25.66 14.93
CA TYR A 411 18.16 25.75 14.65
C TYR A 411 17.43 26.75 15.56
N ILE A 412 17.87 26.89 16.81
CA ILE A 412 17.33 27.83 17.80
C ILE A 412 17.46 29.29 17.35
N ASP A 413 18.56 29.64 16.68
CA ASP A 413 18.78 31.00 16.18
C ASP A 413 17.98 31.27 14.90
N VAL A 414 17.80 30.23 14.07
CA VAL A 414 16.92 30.29 12.89
C VAL A 414 15.47 30.51 13.33
N LEU A 415 15.03 29.79 14.38
CA LEU A 415 13.71 29.96 14.99
C LEU A 415 13.54 31.37 15.59
N GLY A 416 14.57 31.91 16.25
CA GLY A 416 14.56 33.29 16.75
C GLY A 416 14.40 34.32 15.63
N GLN A 417 15.10 34.14 14.51
CA GLN A 417 14.94 34.99 13.33
C GLN A 417 13.54 34.90 12.70
N LEU A 418 12.90 33.73 12.74
CA LEU A 418 11.51 33.60 12.32
C LEU A 418 10.56 34.43 13.18
N HIS A 419 10.75 34.44 14.50
CA HIS A 419 9.96 35.30 15.40
C HIS A 419 10.13 36.79 15.07
N GLU A 420 11.37 37.24 14.82
CA GLU A 420 11.63 38.65 14.45
C GLU A 420 11.03 39.03 13.10
N LYS A 421 11.12 38.13 12.12
CA LYS A 421 10.72 38.43 10.74
C LYS A 421 9.21 38.33 10.55
N LEU A 422 8.60 37.27 11.07
CA LEU A 422 7.17 37.02 10.91
C LEU A 422 6.33 37.82 11.89
N LYS A 423 6.87 38.15 13.07
CA LYS A 423 6.15 38.81 14.18
C LYS A 423 4.76 38.19 14.41
N PRO A 424 4.71 36.86 14.67
CA PRO A 424 3.45 36.13 14.69
C PRO A 424 2.52 36.68 15.78
N ASN A 425 1.24 36.88 15.46
CA ASN A 425 0.26 37.28 16.47
C ASN A 425 -0.04 36.11 17.41
N TRP A 426 -0.17 34.90 16.85
CA TRP A 426 -0.27 33.65 17.59
C TRP A 426 0.86 32.69 17.22
N TYR A 427 1.57 32.21 18.24
CA TYR A 427 2.58 31.17 18.16
C TYR A 427 2.10 29.89 18.88
N LEU A 428 2.24 28.74 18.23
CA LEU A 428 1.96 27.42 18.80
C LEU A 428 3.26 26.60 18.90
N GLU A 429 3.55 26.05 20.07
CA GLU A 429 4.66 25.11 20.27
C GLU A 429 4.12 23.78 20.81
N VAL A 430 4.42 22.69 20.10
CA VAL A 430 4.14 21.32 20.54
C VAL A 430 5.48 20.65 20.84
N GLY A 431 5.67 20.23 22.09
CA GLY A 431 6.97 19.76 22.59
C GLY A 431 7.82 20.94 23.10
N THR A 432 7.47 21.45 24.27
CA THR A 432 8.12 22.62 24.88
C THR A 432 9.29 22.23 25.80
N PHE A 433 9.15 21.10 26.48
CA PHE A 433 10.10 20.54 27.43
C PHE A 433 10.68 21.57 28.41
N THR A 434 11.91 22.07 28.19
CA THR A 434 12.57 23.07 29.07
C THR A 434 12.16 24.52 28.80
N GLY A 435 11.41 24.79 27.73
CA GLY A 435 11.01 26.12 27.31
C GLY A 435 12.11 26.93 26.62
N LYS A 436 13.22 26.29 26.19
CA LYS A 436 14.33 27.00 25.52
C LYS A 436 13.88 27.64 24.20
N SER A 437 13.22 26.87 23.33
CA SER A 437 12.57 27.34 22.09
C SER A 437 11.46 28.35 22.38
N LEU A 438 10.58 28.03 23.32
CA LEU A 438 9.47 28.89 23.72
C LEU A 438 9.91 30.30 24.15
N SER A 439 11.08 30.42 24.79
CA SER A 439 11.61 31.72 25.25
C SER A 439 11.88 32.73 24.13
N LEU A 440 11.91 32.28 22.88
CA LEU A 440 12.03 33.11 21.69
C LEU A 440 10.72 33.81 21.31
N ALA A 441 9.58 33.35 21.83
CA ALA A 441 8.27 33.86 21.48
C ALA A 441 8.06 35.30 21.98
N LYS A 442 7.54 36.15 21.08
CA LYS A 442 7.24 37.57 21.34
C LYS A 442 5.77 37.94 21.10
N GLY A 443 4.89 36.96 20.93
CA GLY A 443 3.46 37.17 20.60
C GLY A 443 2.55 36.48 21.60
N ASN A 444 1.26 36.36 21.27
CA ASN A 444 0.38 35.45 22.01
C ASN A 444 0.86 34.01 21.78
N THR A 445 0.84 33.20 22.83
CA THR A 445 1.55 31.92 22.83
C THR A 445 0.68 30.80 23.34
N ILE A 446 0.80 29.64 22.70
CA ILE A 446 0.21 28.38 23.14
C ILE A 446 1.33 27.36 23.20
N ALA A 447 1.56 26.80 24.38
CA ALA A 447 2.55 25.75 24.61
C ALA A 447 1.83 24.46 25.03
N VAL A 448 2.19 23.34 24.41
CA VAL A 448 1.60 22.03 24.64
C VAL A 448 2.71 21.03 24.91
N ASP A 449 2.66 20.39 26.07
CA ASP A 449 3.65 19.39 26.46
C ASP A 449 3.06 18.39 27.46
N PRO A 450 3.29 17.07 27.35
CA PRO A 450 2.85 16.12 28.36
C PRO A 450 3.42 16.40 29.76
N GLU A 451 4.65 16.93 29.83
CA GLU A 451 5.35 17.21 31.07
C GLU A 451 6.34 18.39 30.93
N PHE A 452 5.88 19.59 31.25
CA PHE A 452 6.74 20.77 31.29
C PHE A 452 7.89 20.63 32.30
N LYS A 453 9.12 20.91 31.87
CA LYS A 453 10.34 21.00 32.71
C LYS A 453 11.01 22.36 32.56
N LEU A 454 10.22 23.42 32.62
CA LEU A 454 10.63 24.78 32.31
C LEU A 454 11.87 25.20 33.11
N ARG A 455 12.92 25.62 32.38
CA ARG A 455 14.18 26.17 32.91
C ARG A 455 14.51 27.52 32.30
N HIS A 456 13.75 27.93 31.29
CA HIS A 456 13.89 29.18 30.56
C HIS A 456 12.62 30.01 30.70
N PRO A 457 12.68 31.34 30.46
CA PRO A 457 11.51 32.20 30.49
C PRO A 457 10.42 31.69 29.53
N ALA A 458 9.26 31.35 30.09
CA ALA A 458 8.12 30.85 29.33
C ALA A 458 7.08 31.95 29.04
N VAL A 459 7.16 33.07 29.75
CA VAL A 459 6.28 34.24 29.56
C VAL A 459 7.04 35.36 28.86
N ASN A 460 6.38 36.03 27.92
CA ASN A 460 6.93 37.16 27.19
C ASN A 460 6.16 38.45 27.48
N THR A 461 6.80 39.60 27.30
CA THR A 461 6.24 40.92 27.70
C THR A 461 5.33 41.55 26.65
N VAL A 462 5.20 40.94 25.46
CA VAL A 462 4.53 41.54 24.30
C VAL A 462 3.18 40.86 24.03
N GLY A 463 3.10 39.55 24.18
CA GLY A 463 1.88 38.77 24.10
C GLY A 463 0.88 39.15 25.18
N LYS A 464 -0.39 39.25 24.80
CA LYS A 464 -1.50 39.55 25.73
C LYS A 464 -2.09 38.30 26.35
N GLN A 465 -1.95 37.15 25.67
CA GLN A 465 -2.51 35.88 26.08
C GLN A 465 -1.47 34.77 25.90
N MET A 466 -1.26 34.00 26.96
CA MET A 466 -0.34 32.86 26.98
C MET A 466 -1.04 31.68 27.64
N PHE A 467 -1.14 30.56 26.93
CA PHE A 467 -1.82 29.35 27.39
C PHE A 467 -0.84 28.18 27.42
N PHE A 468 -0.84 27.44 28.52
CA PHE A 468 0.03 26.29 28.75
C PHE A 468 -0.83 25.06 29.04
N PHE A 469 -0.71 24.06 28.17
CA PHE A 469 -1.48 22.82 28.25
C PHE A 469 -0.53 21.67 28.59
N GLN A 470 -0.58 21.23 29.86
CA GLN A 470 0.22 20.08 30.30
C GLN A 470 -0.53 18.77 30.01
N GLN A 471 -0.46 18.32 28.76
CA GLN A 471 -1.14 17.12 28.25
C GLN A 471 -0.54 16.70 26.89
N PRO A 472 -0.79 15.46 26.43
CA PRO A 472 -0.49 15.06 25.05
C PRO A 472 -1.12 15.98 24.00
N SER A 473 -0.44 16.14 22.85
CA SER A 473 -0.93 16.99 21.75
C SER A 473 -2.24 16.50 21.16
N ASP A 474 -2.42 15.19 21.05
CA ASP A 474 -3.67 14.57 20.59
C ASP A 474 -4.87 15.03 21.45
N ASP A 475 -4.72 15.08 22.78
CA ASP A 475 -5.76 15.53 23.71
C ASP A 475 -6.03 17.04 23.55
N PHE A 476 -4.97 17.83 23.39
CA PHE A 476 -5.09 19.27 23.16
C PHE A 476 -5.88 19.60 21.88
N PHE A 477 -5.56 18.93 20.77
CA PHE A 477 -6.27 19.15 19.51
C PHE A 477 -7.71 18.61 19.56
N ALA A 478 -7.93 17.47 20.21
CA ALA A 478 -9.26 16.87 20.39
C ALA A 478 -10.20 17.76 21.22
N ASP A 479 -9.68 18.45 22.25
CA ASP A 479 -10.47 19.40 23.03
C ASP A 479 -11.04 20.53 22.14
N GLY A 480 -10.35 20.96 21.08
CA GLY A 480 -10.87 21.98 20.16
C GLY A 480 -10.79 23.41 20.71
N PHE A 481 -9.94 23.65 21.71
CA PHE A 481 -9.66 24.97 22.29
C PHE A 481 -9.45 26.07 21.24
N LEU A 482 -8.58 25.82 20.25
CA LEU A 482 -8.23 26.79 19.21
C LEU A 482 -9.45 27.23 18.39
N LYS A 483 -10.28 26.27 18.00
CA LYS A 483 -11.49 26.50 17.22
C LYS A 483 -12.54 27.26 18.03
N ARG A 484 -12.77 26.89 19.29
CA ARG A 484 -13.74 27.58 20.17
C ARG A 484 -13.35 29.03 20.42
N ASN A 485 -12.06 29.30 20.57
CA ASN A 485 -11.53 30.65 20.79
C ASN A 485 -11.23 31.42 19.50
N LYS A 486 -11.53 30.85 18.32
CA LYS A 486 -11.29 31.46 17.00
C LYS A 486 -9.84 31.91 16.81
N ILE A 487 -8.91 31.12 17.34
CA ILE A 487 -7.47 31.39 17.25
C ILE A 487 -6.97 30.92 15.88
N SER A 488 -6.24 31.80 15.19
CA SER A 488 -5.52 31.50 13.95
C SER A 488 -4.04 31.67 14.22
N VAL A 489 -3.25 30.61 13.98
CA VAL A 489 -1.81 30.54 14.28
C VAL A 489 -0.98 31.05 13.10
N ASP A 490 0.03 31.88 13.36
CA ASP A 490 0.91 32.44 12.32
C ASP A 490 2.26 31.73 12.23
N LEU A 491 2.74 31.20 13.35
CA LEU A 491 3.95 30.37 13.41
C LEU A 491 3.68 29.20 14.35
N ALA A 492 4.00 27.99 13.90
CA ALA A 492 3.98 26.81 14.75
C ALA A 492 5.33 26.09 14.73
N PHE A 493 5.78 25.58 15.87
CA PHE A 493 6.96 24.72 16.00
C PHE A 493 6.53 23.37 16.55
N LEU A 494 6.81 22.31 15.81
CA LEU A 494 6.44 20.94 16.14
C LEU A 494 7.70 20.11 16.41
N ASP A 495 7.92 19.81 17.69
CA ASP A 495 9.09 19.12 18.26
C ASP A 495 8.64 18.19 19.40
N GLY A 496 7.54 17.48 19.16
CA GLY A 496 6.87 16.61 20.13
C GLY A 496 7.52 15.23 20.26
N LEU A 497 6.70 14.17 20.24
CA LEU A 497 7.23 12.80 20.27
C LEU A 497 7.87 12.45 18.91
N HIS A 498 9.10 11.95 18.91
CA HIS A 498 9.87 11.65 17.70
C HIS A 498 9.45 10.37 16.96
N LEU A 499 8.15 10.08 16.97
CA LEU A 499 7.54 9.01 16.22
C LEU A 499 6.71 9.63 15.10
N PHE A 500 7.00 9.25 13.86
CA PHE A 500 6.50 9.97 12.68
C PHE A 500 4.97 10.06 12.63
N GLU A 501 4.26 9.04 13.13
CA GLU A 501 2.81 9.03 13.11
C GLU A 501 2.21 10.10 14.04
N PHE A 502 2.91 10.50 15.11
CA PHE A 502 2.49 11.57 16.01
C PHE A 502 2.78 12.93 15.39
N LEU A 503 4.01 13.16 14.87
CA LEU A 503 4.35 14.40 14.17
C LEU A 503 3.43 14.64 12.96
N LEU A 504 3.02 13.58 12.27
CA LEU A 504 2.06 13.68 11.17
C LEU A 504 0.67 14.13 11.65
N ARG A 505 0.16 13.62 12.79
CA ARG A 505 -1.10 14.11 13.38
C ARG A 505 -0.97 15.56 13.82
N ASP A 506 0.13 15.91 14.49
CA ASP A 506 0.40 17.28 14.93
C ASP A 506 0.39 18.25 13.75
N PHE A 507 1.03 17.89 12.64
CA PHE A 507 1.00 18.67 11.41
C PHE A 507 -0.43 18.82 10.86
N ILE A 508 -1.19 17.71 10.77
CA ILE A 508 -2.57 17.70 10.26
C ILE A 508 -3.48 18.61 11.08
N GLU A 509 -3.40 18.53 12.40
CA GLU A 509 -4.26 19.32 13.30
C GLU A 509 -3.81 20.78 13.35
N THR A 510 -2.50 21.02 13.36
CA THR A 510 -1.94 22.38 13.29
C THR A 510 -2.35 23.08 12.01
N GLU A 511 -2.26 22.43 10.84
CA GLU A 511 -2.61 23.07 9.56
C GLU A 511 -4.04 23.65 9.55
N LYS A 512 -5.00 22.98 10.19
CA LYS A 512 -6.42 23.40 10.25
C LYS A 512 -6.64 24.75 10.93
N VAL A 513 -5.68 25.20 11.73
CA VAL A 513 -5.75 26.45 12.51
C VAL A 513 -4.72 27.48 12.06
N MET A 514 -3.92 27.19 11.02
CA MET A 514 -2.92 28.13 10.52
C MET A 514 -3.56 29.26 9.71
N SER A 515 -2.98 30.45 9.82
CA SER A 515 -3.31 31.58 8.97
C SER A 515 -2.82 31.34 7.53
N LYS A 516 -3.40 32.06 6.56
CA LYS A 516 -3.06 31.90 5.13
C LYS A 516 -1.57 32.16 4.82
N LYS A 517 -0.90 32.97 5.64
CA LYS A 517 0.55 33.28 5.51
C LYS A 517 1.38 32.55 6.57
N GLY A 518 0.78 31.63 7.31
CA GLY A 518 1.41 30.95 8.41
C GLY A 518 2.57 30.06 7.99
N VAL A 519 3.43 29.76 8.96
CA VAL A 519 4.60 28.90 8.81
C VAL A 519 4.54 27.80 9.86
N ILE A 520 4.75 26.56 9.45
CA ILE A 520 5.01 25.43 10.37
C ILE A 520 6.49 25.07 10.27
N ALA A 521 7.17 24.98 11.40
CA ALA A 521 8.54 24.50 11.52
C ALA A 521 8.55 23.10 12.14
N LEU A 522 9.26 22.14 11.51
CA LEU A 522 9.45 20.78 12.04
C LEU A 522 10.91 20.57 12.40
N HIS A 523 11.15 19.95 13.55
CA HIS A 523 12.47 19.60 14.04
C HIS A 523 12.86 18.14 13.71
N ASP A 524 14.15 17.81 13.83
CA ASP A 524 14.71 16.45 13.78
C ASP A 524 14.43 15.61 12.52
N CYS A 525 14.04 16.25 11.41
CA CYS A 525 13.72 15.54 10.17
C CYS A 525 14.93 15.13 9.30
N CYS A 526 16.16 15.53 9.66
CA CYS A 526 17.38 15.21 8.89
C CYS A 526 18.42 14.45 9.75
N PRO A 527 18.20 13.16 10.05
CA PRO A 527 19.20 12.35 10.76
C PRO A 527 20.50 12.20 9.96
N THR A 528 21.63 12.19 10.67
CA THR A 528 22.97 12.00 10.08
C THR A 528 23.56 10.62 10.38
N THR A 529 22.92 9.82 11.23
CA THR A 529 23.28 8.42 11.49
C THR A 529 22.03 7.53 11.59
N GLU A 530 22.18 6.22 11.33
CA GLU A 530 21.03 5.30 11.40
C GLU A 530 20.57 5.11 12.85
N TYR A 531 21.53 5.15 13.78
CA TYR A 531 21.27 5.05 15.20
C TYR A 531 20.36 6.18 15.70
N MET A 532 20.62 7.44 15.30
CA MET A 532 19.74 8.58 15.61
C MET A 532 18.30 8.38 15.14
N ALA A 533 18.13 7.72 13.99
CA ALA A 533 16.83 7.52 13.34
C ALA A 533 16.06 6.29 13.86
N THR A 534 16.58 5.61 14.88
CA THR A 534 15.93 4.42 15.45
C THR A 534 14.64 4.80 16.16
N ARG A 535 13.62 3.95 16.01
CA ARG A 535 12.30 4.20 16.57
C ARG A 535 12.26 4.09 18.10
N GLU A 536 13.04 3.17 18.66
CA GLU A 536 13.15 3.01 20.11
C GLU A 536 13.96 4.15 20.72
N PHE A 537 13.41 4.80 21.74
CA PHE A 537 14.11 5.86 22.44
C PHE A 537 15.42 5.35 23.04
N HIS A 538 16.50 6.09 22.82
CA HIS A 538 17.77 5.89 23.50
C HIS A 538 18.34 7.21 24.00
N ARG A 539 19.30 7.12 24.92
CA ARG A 539 20.05 8.30 25.38
C ARG A 539 21.07 8.71 24.32
N GLY A 540 21.28 10.01 24.15
CA GLY A 540 22.20 10.59 23.15
C GLY A 540 21.45 11.31 22.03
N ASP A 541 22.08 11.42 20.86
CA ASP A 541 21.48 12.04 19.68
C ASP A 541 20.38 11.13 19.13
N TRP A 542 19.11 11.51 19.32
CA TRP A 542 17.95 10.72 18.90
C TRP A 542 16.90 11.59 18.22
N THR A 543 16.69 11.35 16.93
CA THR A 543 15.68 12.03 16.11
C THR A 543 14.43 11.18 15.90
N GLY A 544 14.46 9.92 16.32
CA GLY A 544 13.43 8.95 16.00
C GLY A 544 13.19 8.82 14.50
N ASP A 545 11.99 8.39 14.10
CA ASP A 545 11.67 8.12 12.70
C ASP A 545 10.89 9.24 11.99
N VAL A 546 10.87 10.46 12.56
CA VAL A 546 10.10 11.63 12.06
C VAL A 546 10.51 12.11 10.67
N TRP A 547 11.69 11.73 10.17
CA TRP A 547 12.10 11.94 8.79
C TRP A 547 11.08 11.37 7.78
N LYS A 548 10.31 10.35 8.17
CA LYS A 548 9.20 9.79 7.38
C LYS A 548 8.08 10.81 7.17
N THR A 549 7.79 11.66 8.15
CA THR A 549 6.78 12.74 8.01
C THR A 549 7.19 13.71 6.91
N LEU A 550 8.46 14.14 6.87
CA LEU A 550 8.96 15.01 5.80
C LEU A 550 8.74 14.38 4.42
N GLN A 551 9.00 13.08 4.27
CA GLN A 551 8.74 12.39 3.01
C GLN A 551 7.25 12.31 2.68
N ILE A 552 6.40 12.02 3.67
CA ILE A 552 4.95 12.01 3.49
C ILE A 552 4.48 13.39 3.00
N LEU A 553 4.95 14.48 3.59
CA LEU A 553 4.58 15.83 3.17
C LEU A 553 5.08 16.14 1.75
N GLN A 554 6.33 15.80 1.42
CA GLN A 554 6.88 15.99 0.07
C GLN A 554 6.14 15.19 -1.02
N LEU A 555 5.69 13.98 -0.69
CA LEU A 555 4.98 13.10 -1.62
C LEU A 555 3.50 13.46 -1.74
N TYR A 556 2.80 13.64 -0.61
CA TYR A 556 1.34 13.75 -0.55
C TYR A 556 0.81 15.19 -0.49
N ARG A 557 1.68 16.16 -0.22
CA ARG A 557 1.32 17.59 -0.16
C ARG A 557 2.29 18.45 -0.99
N PRO A 558 2.42 18.19 -2.31
CA PRO A 558 3.28 18.97 -3.19
C PRO A 558 2.79 20.42 -3.38
N ASP A 559 1.58 20.75 -2.92
CA ASP A 559 1.08 22.11 -2.82
C ASP A 559 1.83 22.91 -1.74
N LEU A 560 2.39 22.26 -0.72
CA LEU A 560 3.17 22.93 0.31
C LEU A 560 4.51 23.43 -0.26
N LYS A 561 4.93 24.60 0.23
CA LYS A 561 6.30 25.07 0.04
C LYS A 561 7.13 24.61 1.22
N ILE A 562 7.93 23.56 1.00
CA ILE A 562 8.80 22.94 2.00
C ILE A 562 10.25 23.36 1.72
N ASP A 563 10.85 24.09 2.66
CA ASP A 563 12.25 24.47 2.64
C ASP A 563 12.99 23.75 3.77
N VAL A 564 13.90 22.82 3.44
CA VAL A 564 14.72 22.09 4.41
C VAL A 564 16.05 22.81 4.56
N THR A 565 16.33 23.33 5.76
CA THR A 565 17.55 24.10 6.02
C THR A 565 18.68 23.22 6.58
N THR A 566 19.94 23.62 6.37
CA THR A 566 21.13 22.98 6.95
C THR A 566 21.36 23.31 8.43
N ALA A 567 20.35 23.84 9.13
CA ALA A 567 20.49 24.24 10.52
C ALA A 567 20.96 23.07 11.40
N PHE A 568 22.04 23.26 12.18
CA PHE A 568 22.56 22.21 13.06
C PHE A 568 21.61 21.99 14.27
N PRO A 569 21.43 20.75 14.78
CA PRO A 569 22.11 19.50 14.39
C PRO A 569 21.48 18.70 13.25
N THR A 570 20.17 18.82 13.06
CA THR A 570 19.34 17.84 12.31
C THR A 570 18.42 18.53 11.30
N GLY A 571 18.83 19.71 10.86
CA GLY A 571 18.06 20.57 9.98
C GLY A 571 16.89 21.25 10.69
N LEU A 572 16.29 22.23 10.01
CA LEU A 572 15.00 22.79 10.38
C LEU A 572 14.14 22.89 9.12
N VAL A 573 12.97 22.23 9.13
CA VAL A 573 12.05 22.20 7.99
C VAL A 573 11.05 23.33 8.14
N LEU A 574 10.94 24.21 7.14
CA LEU A 574 9.99 25.32 7.12
C LEU A 574 8.92 25.09 6.05
N ILE A 575 7.65 25.11 6.47
CA ILE A 575 6.51 24.75 5.63
C ILE A 575 5.56 25.92 5.50
N ARG A 576 5.23 26.27 4.25
CA ARG A 576 4.36 27.38 3.84
C ARG A 576 3.33 26.92 2.80
N ASN A 577 2.47 27.85 2.38
CA ASN A 577 1.35 27.58 1.46
C ASN A 577 0.36 26.55 2.04
N LEU A 578 0.10 26.69 3.34
CA LEU A 578 -0.76 25.82 4.13
C LEU A 578 -2.21 25.98 3.69
N ASN A 579 -2.96 24.88 3.74
CA ASN A 579 -4.39 24.86 3.42
C ASN A 579 -5.17 24.28 4.61
N PRO A 580 -5.75 25.14 5.47
CA PRO A 580 -6.53 24.70 6.63
C PRO A 580 -7.74 23.82 6.33
N ARG A 581 -8.17 23.76 5.06
CA ARG A 581 -9.28 22.90 4.59
C ARG A 581 -8.79 21.61 3.93
N SER A 582 -7.48 21.40 3.86
CA SER A 582 -6.91 20.17 3.29
C SER A 582 -7.37 18.96 4.09
N THR A 583 -7.86 17.95 3.40
CA THR A 583 -8.19 16.64 3.99
C THR A 583 -7.33 15.52 3.43
N VAL A 584 -6.31 15.86 2.64
CA VAL A 584 -5.48 14.87 1.92
C VAL A 584 -4.76 13.93 2.88
N LEU A 585 -4.12 14.49 3.91
CA LEU A 585 -3.37 13.72 4.89
C LEU A 585 -4.29 13.03 5.89
N SER A 586 -5.31 13.72 6.41
CA SER A 586 -6.25 13.13 7.39
C SER A 586 -7.06 11.96 6.81
N LYS A 587 -7.51 12.05 5.55
CA LYS A 587 -8.22 10.93 4.89
C LYS A 587 -7.34 9.72 4.60
N LYS A 588 -6.01 9.90 4.58
CA LYS A 588 -5.03 8.86 4.23
C LYS A 588 -4.18 8.44 5.43
N TYR A 589 -4.45 8.96 6.63
CA TYR A 589 -3.59 8.83 7.79
C TYR A 589 -3.20 7.37 8.08
N ASP A 590 -4.16 6.48 8.28
CA ASP A 590 -3.89 5.06 8.59
C ASP A 590 -3.12 4.36 7.47
N ALA A 591 -3.43 4.68 6.21
CA ALA A 591 -2.75 4.13 5.05
C ALA A 591 -1.30 4.62 4.94
N LEU A 592 -1.05 5.90 5.25
CA LEU A 592 0.28 6.50 5.27
C LEU A 592 1.12 5.94 6.41
N VAL A 593 0.55 5.83 7.62
CA VAL A 593 1.21 5.20 8.76
C VAL A 593 1.61 3.77 8.41
N LYS A 594 0.69 2.98 7.85
CA LYS A 594 0.98 1.62 7.41
C LYS A 594 2.06 1.56 6.32
N GLU A 595 2.00 2.43 5.32
CA GLU A 595 2.95 2.45 4.21
C GLU A 595 4.37 2.84 4.65
N PHE A 596 4.50 3.76 5.62
CA PHE A 596 5.79 4.30 6.04
C PHE A 596 6.35 3.64 7.30
N MET A 597 5.58 2.79 7.98
CA MET A 597 6.02 2.10 9.20
C MET A 597 7.33 1.34 8.99
N ASP A 598 7.40 0.54 7.93
CA ASP A 598 8.52 -0.37 7.65
C ASP A 598 9.60 0.26 6.75
N LYS A 599 9.52 1.56 6.45
CA LYS A 599 10.55 2.23 5.64
C LYS A 599 11.79 2.49 6.47
N GLU A 600 12.94 2.23 5.86
CA GLU A 600 14.25 2.44 6.45
C GLU A 600 15.08 3.43 5.63
N LEU A 601 16.03 4.12 6.26
CA LEU A 601 16.95 5.01 5.54
C LEU A 601 17.86 4.23 4.57
N THR A 602 18.05 2.93 4.81
CA THR A 602 18.77 1.98 3.94
C THR A 602 18.05 1.74 2.60
N ASP A 603 16.75 2.06 2.50
CA ASP A 603 15.99 1.96 1.25
C ASP A 603 16.43 3.00 0.20
N PHE A 604 17.14 4.06 0.61
CA PHE A 604 17.66 5.10 -0.27
C PHE A 604 18.95 4.65 -0.97
N ASP A 605 19.10 5.04 -2.25
CA ASP A 605 20.36 4.87 -2.98
C ASP A 605 21.48 5.65 -2.26
N GLY A 606 22.33 4.94 -1.52
CA GLY A 606 23.39 5.53 -0.68
C GLY A 606 23.00 5.73 0.79
N GLY A 607 21.95 5.07 1.27
CA GLY A 607 21.49 5.13 2.67
C GLY A 607 21.11 6.56 3.08
N ILE A 608 21.54 6.97 4.27
CA ILE A 608 21.33 8.32 4.82
C ILE A 608 21.83 9.42 3.89
N ALA A 609 23.02 9.25 3.31
CA ALA A 609 23.56 10.23 2.37
C ALA A 609 22.65 10.37 1.13
N GLY A 610 22.04 9.26 0.70
CA GLY A 610 21.02 9.23 -0.34
C GLY A 610 19.77 10.01 0.05
N PHE A 611 19.23 9.76 1.24
CA PHE A 611 18.08 10.47 1.78
C PHE A 611 18.31 11.99 1.85
N LEU A 612 19.40 12.44 2.47
CA LEU A 612 19.69 13.87 2.62
C LEU A 612 19.86 14.58 1.26
N LYS A 613 20.40 13.90 0.25
CA LYS A 613 20.46 14.43 -1.12
C LYS A 613 19.09 14.70 -1.73
N THR A 614 18.04 13.95 -1.33
CA THR A 614 16.67 14.20 -1.82
C THR A 614 16.04 15.48 -1.27
N LEU A 615 16.56 16.01 -0.16
CA LEU A 615 15.95 17.13 0.55
C LEU A 615 16.31 18.51 -0.04
N ASN A 616 17.29 18.57 -0.94
CA ASN A 616 17.81 19.81 -1.52
C ASN A 616 18.08 20.87 -0.45
N LEU A 617 18.95 20.52 0.50
CA LEU A 617 19.28 21.30 1.68
C LEU A 617 19.69 22.74 1.33
N LYS A 618 19.18 23.71 2.08
CA LYS A 618 19.40 25.14 1.83
C LYS A 618 20.06 25.81 3.03
N ASP A 619 20.84 26.85 2.76
CA ASP A 619 21.31 27.73 3.83
C ASP A 619 20.11 28.40 4.53
N PRO A 620 20.03 28.39 5.88
CA PRO A 620 18.95 29.04 6.61
C PRO A 620 18.75 30.52 6.23
N SER A 621 19.84 31.26 5.99
CA SER A 621 19.81 32.69 5.67
C SER A 621 19.10 32.95 4.34
N ASP A 622 19.30 32.07 3.35
CA ASP A 622 18.70 32.21 2.03
C ASP A 622 17.21 31.87 2.01
N VAL A 623 16.79 30.93 2.86
CA VAL A 623 15.36 30.64 3.07
C VAL A 623 14.70 31.81 3.79
N LEU A 624 15.31 32.29 4.86
CA LEU A 624 14.80 33.42 5.63
C LEU A 624 14.66 34.68 4.78
N LYS A 625 15.60 35.02 3.88
CA LYS A 625 15.50 36.18 2.97
C LYS A 625 14.23 36.15 2.10
N LYS A 626 13.72 34.97 1.74
CA LYS A 626 12.55 34.77 0.85
C LYS A 626 11.20 34.71 1.58
N MET A 627 11.21 34.79 2.91
CA MET A 627 10.01 34.85 3.76
C MET A 627 9.69 36.29 4.10
#